data_AF-A0A2K3MN84-F1
#
_entry.id   AF-A0A2K3MN84-F1
#
_cell.length_a   1.000
_cell.length_b   1.000
_cell.length_c   1.000
_cell.angle_alpha   90.00
_cell.angle_beta   90.00
_cell.angle_gamma   90.00
#
_symmetry.space_group_name_H-M   'P 1'
#
loop_
_entity.id
_entity.type
_entity.pdbx_description
1 polymer ?
#
loop_
_entity_poly.entity_id
_entity_poly.type
_entity_poly.pdbx_seq_one_letter_code
_entity_poly.pdbx_strand_id
1 'polypeptide(L)'
;VKEVGIYLADCPGIAKKVEVYFNNLWTLASLNSSAYTKTVMDQQWQVERKVPCWSHFIQPRDRCKSPLPQYVKTPHVAGYPILSDPYMFEASIQTPGSNYSTKLPQVNYLSFAPPELSFGSYQSDEQAWIDTIKSVGTRETVRINTMDWLGQSQFTDQTIFWSSLSSAISEVVFSKHATVKILVAYWAHFINSTDEYLKYLLYTNNLCSSSKYNKCSGKVEIKYYVVPGFNNTGPAIQGGNSTENIYPDFTRVNHGKYVVSNVRAHIGTSNLVWDYFYVTAGVSFGTYNTAVVGQATLYGTISMLQQGLVLGHTTLPLYLNLGKYLMLIGTRHMLFLFKS
;
A
#
# COMPACT_ATOMS: atom_id res chain seq x y z
N VAL A 1 17.86 4.40 2.31
CA VAL A 1 16.41 4.21 2.08
C VAL A 1 15.69 5.06 3.11
N LYS A 2 14.62 5.77 2.73
CA LYS A 2 13.68 6.37 3.69
C LYS A 2 12.49 5.44 3.78
N GLU A 3 12.28 4.81 4.93
CA GLU A 3 11.18 3.87 5.15
C GLU A 3 10.15 4.48 6.09
N VAL A 4 8.88 4.12 5.89
CA VAL A 4 7.80 4.40 6.82
C VAL A 4 7.24 3.07 7.26
N GLY A 5 7.16 2.87 8.56
CA GLY A 5 6.62 1.67 9.15
C GLY A 5 6.03 1.97 10.51
N ILE A 6 5.38 0.96 11.09
CA ILE A 6 4.86 1.02 12.45
C ILE A 6 5.68 0.05 13.28
N TYR A 7 6.11 0.53 14.45
CA TYR A 7 6.72 -0.28 15.47
C TYR A 7 5.78 -0.37 16.67
N LEU A 8 5.31 -1.57 16.98
CA LEU A 8 4.44 -1.83 18.13
C LEU A 8 5.22 -2.65 19.15
N ALA A 9 5.45 -2.05 20.32
CA ALA A 9 6.00 -2.74 21.48
C ALA A 9 4.88 -3.24 22.40
N ASP A 10 5.11 -4.34 23.10
CA ASP A 10 4.21 -4.88 24.13
C ASP A 10 2.77 -5.14 23.66
N CYS A 11 2.60 -5.54 22.39
CA CYS A 11 1.31 -5.82 21.75
C CYS A 11 1.15 -7.32 21.41
N PRO A 12 1.09 -8.25 22.39
CA PRO A 12 1.12 -9.69 22.15
C PRO A 12 -0.06 -10.20 21.32
N GLY A 13 -1.23 -9.57 21.42
CA GLY A 13 -2.39 -9.92 20.61
C GLY A 13 -2.20 -9.63 19.12
N ILE A 14 -1.52 -8.53 18.78
CA ILE A 14 -1.16 -8.19 17.40
C ILE A 14 -0.04 -9.09 16.91
N ALA A 15 0.97 -9.32 17.78
CA ALA A 15 2.07 -10.25 17.52
C ALA A 15 1.58 -11.63 17.07
N LYS A 16 0.68 -12.22 17.84
CA LYS A 16 0.09 -13.53 17.54
C LYS A 16 -0.64 -13.55 16.18
N LYS A 17 -1.35 -12.48 15.82
CA LYS A 17 -2.09 -12.40 14.55
C LYS A 17 -1.15 -12.37 13.35
N VAL A 18 -0.05 -11.61 13.43
CA VAL A 18 0.97 -11.55 12.37
C VAL A 18 1.80 -12.83 12.33
N GLU A 19 2.08 -13.46 13.48
CA GLU A 19 2.74 -14.77 13.54
C GLU A 19 1.95 -15.84 12.79
N VAL A 20 0.62 -15.87 12.95
CA VAL A 20 -0.25 -16.78 12.17
C VAL A 20 -0.10 -16.51 10.67
N TYR A 21 -0.12 -15.24 10.25
CA TYR A 21 0.10 -14.88 8.84
C TYR A 21 1.47 -15.35 8.33
N PHE A 22 2.54 -15.14 9.10
CA PHE A 22 3.90 -15.54 8.76
C PHE A 22 4.05 -17.07 8.65
N ASN A 23 3.44 -17.82 9.57
CA ASN A 23 3.43 -19.29 9.52
C ASN A 23 2.65 -19.81 8.31
N ASN A 24 1.56 -19.14 7.93
CA ASN A 24 0.83 -19.46 6.70
C ASN A 24 1.71 -19.25 5.45
N LEU A 25 2.48 -18.15 5.40
CA LEU A 25 3.43 -17.90 4.31
C LEU A 25 4.48 -19.00 4.17
N TRP A 26 5.10 -19.42 5.28
CA TRP A 26 6.07 -20.52 5.26
C TRP A 26 5.44 -21.84 4.82
N THR A 27 4.22 -22.12 5.29
CA THR A 27 3.47 -23.30 4.87
C THR A 27 3.30 -23.28 3.35
N LEU A 28 2.89 -22.15 2.76
CA LEU A 28 2.73 -22.03 1.31
C LEU A 28 4.03 -22.13 0.53
N ALA A 29 5.09 -21.50 1.02
CA ALA A 29 6.41 -21.54 0.39
C ALA A 29 6.95 -22.98 0.31
N SER A 30 6.50 -23.87 1.20
CA SER A 30 6.87 -25.30 1.18
C SER A 30 6.03 -26.16 0.21
N LEU A 31 4.93 -25.63 -0.34
CA LEU A 31 4.05 -26.40 -1.22
C LEU A 31 4.62 -26.54 -2.62
N ASN A 32 4.37 -27.69 -3.24
CA ASN A 32 4.63 -27.87 -4.65
C ASN A 32 3.62 -27.05 -5.47
N SER A 33 4.09 -25.93 -6.04
CA SER A 33 3.25 -25.02 -6.85
C SER A 33 2.45 -25.75 -7.92
N SER A 34 3.05 -26.72 -8.64
CA SER A 34 2.38 -27.44 -9.73
C SER A 34 1.25 -28.35 -9.24
N ALA A 35 1.33 -28.85 -8.01
CA ALA A 35 0.29 -29.70 -7.42
C ALA A 35 -0.86 -28.88 -6.79
N TYR A 36 -0.57 -27.65 -6.35
CA TYR A 36 -1.49 -26.82 -5.55
C TYR A 36 -2.00 -25.59 -6.27
N THR A 37 -1.80 -25.47 -7.58
CA THR A 37 -2.33 -24.37 -8.38
C THR A 37 -3.20 -24.87 -9.53
N LYS A 38 -4.15 -24.03 -9.94
CA LYS A 38 -4.96 -24.23 -11.14
C LYS A 38 -4.96 -22.94 -11.95
N THR A 39 -5.00 -23.07 -13.27
CA THR A 39 -5.27 -21.96 -14.17
C THR A 39 -6.78 -21.79 -14.30
N VAL A 40 -7.28 -20.57 -14.12
CA VAL A 40 -8.69 -20.23 -14.23
C VAL A 40 -8.87 -18.97 -15.07
N MET A 41 -9.98 -18.88 -15.79
CA MET A 41 -10.38 -17.64 -16.45
C MET A 41 -10.97 -16.68 -15.42
N ASP A 42 -10.27 -15.60 -15.12
CA ASP A 42 -10.75 -14.54 -14.24
C ASP A 42 -11.66 -13.60 -15.04
N GLN A 43 -12.97 -13.69 -14.79
CA GLN A 43 -13.97 -12.86 -15.46
C GLN A 43 -13.90 -11.39 -15.06
N GLN A 44 -13.35 -11.04 -13.91
CA GLN A 44 -13.20 -9.64 -13.53
C GLN A 44 -12.09 -8.99 -14.35
N TRP A 45 -10.96 -9.68 -14.49
CA TRP A 45 -9.78 -9.15 -15.16
C TRP A 45 -9.63 -9.56 -16.63
N GLN A 46 -10.50 -10.45 -17.12
CA GLN A 46 -10.51 -10.95 -18.50
C GLN A 46 -9.19 -11.63 -18.89
N VAL A 47 -8.59 -12.37 -17.96
CA VAL A 47 -7.29 -13.05 -18.14
C VAL A 47 -7.28 -14.45 -17.55
N GLU A 48 -6.37 -15.29 -18.04
CA GLU A 48 -6.04 -16.56 -17.39
C GLU A 48 -5.10 -16.31 -16.21
N ARG A 49 -5.49 -16.79 -15.02
CA ARG A 49 -4.70 -16.65 -13.79
C ARG A 49 -4.35 -18.00 -13.21
N LYS A 50 -3.09 -18.15 -12.83
CA LYS A 50 -2.63 -19.25 -11.98
C LYS A 50 -2.91 -18.89 -10.52
N VAL A 51 -3.85 -19.60 -9.90
CA VAL A 51 -4.28 -19.37 -8.51
C VAL A 51 -4.13 -20.64 -7.68
N PRO A 52 -4.03 -20.54 -6.34
CA PRO A 52 -4.08 -21.73 -5.49
C PRO A 52 -5.35 -22.55 -5.70
N CYS A 53 -5.28 -23.87 -5.55
CA CYS A 53 -6.40 -24.77 -5.84
C CYS A 53 -7.60 -24.60 -4.88
N TRP A 54 -7.46 -23.81 -3.81
CA TRP A 54 -8.52 -23.41 -2.89
C TRP A 54 -9.09 -22.00 -3.17
N SER A 55 -8.61 -21.33 -4.21
CA SER A 55 -9.00 -19.95 -4.56
C SER A 55 -10.50 -19.81 -4.84
N HIS A 56 -11.04 -18.62 -4.58
CA HIS A 56 -12.44 -18.28 -4.81
C HIS A 56 -12.82 -18.28 -6.30
N PHE A 57 -11.85 -18.10 -7.19
CA PHE A 57 -12.06 -18.17 -8.65
C PHE A 57 -12.35 -19.59 -9.16
N ILE A 58 -12.07 -20.63 -8.35
CA ILE A 58 -12.38 -22.02 -8.70
C ILE A 58 -13.79 -22.35 -8.19
N GLN A 59 -14.58 -23.11 -8.96
CA GLN A 59 -15.89 -23.61 -8.51
C GLN A 59 -15.73 -24.45 -7.23
N PRO A 60 -16.59 -24.32 -6.20
CA PRO A 60 -16.33 -24.95 -4.90
C PRO A 60 -16.18 -26.47 -4.96
N ARG A 61 -16.88 -27.14 -5.88
CA ARG A 61 -16.77 -28.59 -6.10
C ARG A 61 -15.40 -29.02 -6.61
N ASP A 62 -14.67 -28.10 -7.24
CA ASP A 62 -13.37 -28.31 -7.86
C ASP A 62 -12.21 -27.77 -6.99
N ARG A 63 -12.52 -27.19 -5.82
CA ARG A 63 -11.51 -26.66 -4.87
C ARG A 63 -10.88 -27.79 -4.07
N CYS A 64 -9.55 -27.72 -3.92
CA CYS A 64 -8.86 -28.56 -2.96
C CYS A 64 -9.06 -28.02 -1.53
N LYS A 65 -8.78 -28.84 -0.52
CA LYS A 65 -8.72 -28.37 0.87
C LYS A 65 -7.53 -27.42 1.02
N SER A 66 -7.77 -26.23 1.56
CA SER A 66 -6.69 -25.29 1.87
C SER A 66 -5.75 -25.91 2.92
N PRO A 67 -4.43 -25.84 2.72
CA PRO A 67 -3.44 -26.23 3.73
C PRO A 67 -3.34 -25.18 4.85
N LEU A 68 -3.97 -24.01 4.67
CA LEU A 68 -4.01 -22.94 5.67
C LEU A 68 -5.17 -23.13 6.65
N PRO A 69 -5.09 -22.56 7.87
CA PRO A 69 -6.20 -22.52 8.83
C PRO A 69 -7.48 -21.95 8.20
N GLN A 70 -8.63 -22.34 8.75
CA GLN A 70 -9.93 -22.01 8.21
C GLN A 70 -10.09 -20.49 8.00
N TYR A 71 -10.26 -20.08 6.75
CA TYR A 71 -10.60 -18.73 6.34
C TYR A 71 -12.12 -18.53 6.37
N VAL A 72 -12.60 -17.28 6.45
CA VAL A 72 -14.04 -17.01 6.36
C VAL A 72 -14.56 -17.48 5.01
N LYS A 73 -15.52 -18.41 5.05
CA LYS A 73 -16.29 -18.80 3.87
C LYS A 73 -17.09 -17.59 3.42
N THR A 74 -16.69 -16.99 2.32
CA THR A 74 -17.52 -15.99 1.67
C THR A 74 -18.49 -16.70 0.71
N PRO A 75 -19.82 -16.44 0.82
CA PRO A 75 -20.77 -16.98 -0.14
C PRO A 75 -20.42 -16.49 -1.54
N HIS A 76 -20.49 -17.40 -2.51
CA HIS A 76 -20.12 -17.21 -3.92
C HIS A 76 -20.22 -15.78 -4.45
N VAL A 77 -19.08 -15.11 -4.59
CA VAL A 77 -18.94 -13.90 -5.40
C VAL A 77 -17.84 -14.15 -6.42
N ALA A 78 -18.07 -13.75 -7.67
CA ALA A 78 -16.98 -13.65 -8.64
C ALA A 78 -16.07 -12.49 -8.21
N GLY A 79 -14.76 -12.73 -8.11
CA GLY A 79 -13.83 -11.79 -7.48
C GLY A 79 -13.75 -11.96 -5.96
N TYR A 80 -12.96 -11.09 -5.31
CA TYR A 80 -12.86 -11.07 -3.86
C TYR A 80 -13.95 -10.18 -3.26
N PRO A 81 -14.79 -10.71 -2.36
CA PRO A 81 -15.87 -9.93 -1.79
C PRO A 81 -15.33 -8.85 -0.87
N ILE A 82 -15.91 -7.67 -1.01
CA ILE A 82 -15.75 -6.59 -0.04
C ILE A 82 -16.45 -7.02 1.24
N LEU A 83 -15.71 -7.07 2.35
CA LEU A 83 -16.30 -7.32 3.67
C LEU A 83 -16.98 -6.04 4.15
N SER A 84 -18.29 -6.11 4.42
CA SER A 84 -19.03 -4.98 4.99
C SER A 84 -18.68 -4.69 6.45
N ASP A 85 -18.27 -5.73 7.19
CA ASP A 85 -17.85 -5.66 8.59
C ASP A 85 -16.56 -6.47 8.79
N PRO A 86 -15.40 -5.95 8.31
CA PRO A 86 -14.13 -6.64 8.48
C PRO A 86 -13.71 -6.65 9.94
N TYR A 87 -12.93 -7.66 10.33
CA TYR A 87 -12.46 -7.79 11.69
C TYR A 87 -11.61 -6.59 12.11
N MET A 88 -12.11 -5.90 13.13
CA MET A 88 -11.45 -4.80 13.81
C MET A 88 -11.19 -5.21 15.25
N PHE A 89 -10.12 -4.71 15.85
CA PHE A 89 -9.79 -4.96 17.25
C PHE A 89 -9.42 -3.67 17.96
N GLU A 90 -9.79 -3.61 19.23
CA GLU A 90 -9.41 -2.51 20.08
C GLU A 90 -8.04 -2.75 20.71
N ALA A 91 -7.20 -1.73 20.70
CA ALA A 91 -5.93 -1.73 21.42
C ALA A 91 -5.61 -0.31 21.92
N SER A 92 -5.07 -0.23 23.13
CA SER A 92 -4.51 1.01 23.67
C SER A 92 -3.07 1.15 23.17
N ILE A 93 -2.85 2.11 22.27
CA ILE A 93 -1.53 2.36 21.67
C ILE A 93 -1.01 3.70 22.18
N GLN A 94 0.15 3.67 22.84
CA GLN A 94 0.85 4.88 23.24
C GLN A 94 1.79 5.31 22.11
N THR A 95 1.64 6.54 21.65
CA THR A 95 2.48 7.12 20.60
C THR A 95 3.47 8.10 21.23
N PRO A 96 4.79 7.89 21.10
CA PRO A 96 5.80 8.83 21.56
C PRO A 96 5.62 10.22 20.95
N GLY A 97 5.82 11.28 21.72
CA GLY A 97 5.75 12.67 21.23
C GLY A 97 4.34 13.21 20.97
N SER A 98 3.28 12.47 21.33
CA SER A 98 1.92 12.98 21.35
C SER A 98 1.48 13.29 22.78
N ASN A 99 1.03 14.53 23.03
CA ASN A 99 0.36 14.88 24.29
C ASN A 99 -1.05 14.27 24.39
N TYR A 100 -1.61 13.80 23.27
CA TYR A 100 -2.82 12.98 23.26
C TYR A 100 -2.44 11.54 23.56
N SER A 101 -2.29 11.22 24.85
CA SER A 101 -2.28 9.83 25.30
C SER A 101 -3.70 9.29 25.19
N THR A 102 -4.04 8.66 24.07
CA THR A 102 -5.28 7.89 23.98
C THR A 102 -5.07 6.55 24.70
N LYS A 103 -5.03 6.58 26.05
CA LYS A 103 -5.14 5.34 26.85
C LYS A 103 -6.45 4.60 26.56
N LEU A 104 -7.44 5.30 26.01
CA LEU A 104 -8.70 4.74 25.55
C LEU A 104 -8.46 3.76 24.39
N PRO A 105 -9.04 2.55 24.44
CA PRO A 105 -8.97 1.61 23.33
C PRO A 105 -9.43 2.27 22.04
N GLN A 106 -8.65 2.12 20.98
CA GLN A 106 -8.99 2.63 19.64
C GLN A 106 -9.13 1.46 18.69
N VAL A 107 -9.95 1.63 17.66
CA VAL A 107 -10.22 0.61 16.65
C VAL A 107 -9.01 0.50 15.70
N ASN A 108 -8.53 -0.71 15.51
CA ASN A 108 -7.42 -1.06 14.62
C ASN A 108 -7.79 -2.28 13.78
N TYR A 109 -7.03 -2.50 12.71
CA TYR A 109 -7.16 -3.70 11.89
C TYR A 109 -5.83 -4.13 11.29
N LEU A 110 -5.82 -5.38 10.85
CA LEU A 110 -4.82 -5.89 9.94
C LEU A 110 -5.50 -6.17 8.59
N SER A 111 -4.75 -6.01 7.52
CA SER A 111 -5.16 -6.40 6.17
C SER A 111 -4.03 -7.12 5.48
N PHE A 112 -4.39 -8.00 4.55
CA PHE A 112 -3.45 -8.93 3.94
C PHE A 112 -3.63 -9.01 2.42
N ALA A 113 -2.52 -9.25 1.74
CA ALA A 113 -2.47 -9.56 0.32
C ALA A 113 -1.64 -10.83 0.08
N PRO A 114 -1.92 -11.59 -0.99
CA PRO A 114 -3.17 -11.54 -1.73
C PRO A 114 -4.34 -12.06 -0.89
N PRO A 115 -5.61 -11.85 -1.29
CA PRO A 115 -6.78 -12.28 -0.54
C PRO A 115 -6.81 -13.78 -0.23
N GLU A 116 -6.15 -14.63 -1.04
CA GLU A 116 -5.96 -16.06 -0.78
C GLU A 116 -5.17 -16.37 0.49
N LEU A 117 -4.44 -15.40 1.03
CA LEU A 117 -3.72 -15.50 2.31
C LEU A 117 -4.51 -14.94 3.49
N SER A 118 -5.66 -14.33 3.22
CA SER A 118 -6.52 -13.81 4.28
C SER A 118 -7.16 -14.97 5.03
N PHE A 119 -7.17 -14.89 6.36
CA PHE A 119 -7.75 -15.87 7.27
C PHE A 119 -8.77 -15.18 8.18
N GLY A 120 -9.69 -15.92 8.81
CA GLY A 120 -10.77 -15.29 9.57
C GLY A 120 -11.50 -14.22 8.75
N SER A 121 -11.94 -13.15 9.41
CA SER A 121 -12.66 -12.01 8.80
C SER A 121 -11.78 -10.79 8.53
N TYR A 122 -10.47 -10.98 8.33
CA TYR A 122 -9.60 -9.87 7.91
C TYR A 122 -9.94 -9.45 6.47
N GLN A 123 -9.90 -8.14 6.22
CA GLN A 123 -10.08 -7.57 4.88
C GLN A 123 -8.83 -7.75 4.01
N SER A 124 -9.03 -7.75 2.69
CA SER A 124 -7.92 -7.64 1.75
C SER A 124 -7.20 -6.30 1.91
N ASP A 125 -5.94 -6.27 1.54
CA ASP A 125 -5.15 -5.03 1.61
C ASP A 125 -5.71 -3.94 0.70
N GLU A 126 -6.18 -4.32 -0.49
CA GLU A 126 -6.82 -3.39 -1.41
C GLU A 126 -8.08 -2.75 -0.81
N GLN A 127 -8.92 -3.56 -0.15
CA GLN A 127 -10.11 -3.05 0.54
C GLN A 127 -9.72 -2.05 1.63
N ALA A 128 -8.68 -2.35 2.41
CA ALA A 128 -8.21 -1.45 3.46
C ALA A 128 -7.68 -0.10 2.92
N TRP A 129 -6.99 -0.12 1.77
CA TRP A 129 -6.57 1.10 1.07
C TRP A 129 -7.78 1.92 0.61
N ILE A 130 -8.73 1.28 -0.08
CA ILE A 130 -9.96 1.93 -0.56
C ILE A 130 -10.74 2.55 0.59
N ASP A 131 -10.97 1.79 1.67
CA ASP A 131 -11.71 2.27 2.84
C ASP A 131 -11.00 3.43 3.53
N THR A 132 -9.67 3.43 3.55
CA THR A 132 -8.92 4.55 4.13
C THR A 132 -9.04 5.80 3.27
N ILE A 133 -8.94 5.69 1.94
CA ILE A 133 -9.20 6.81 1.02
C ILE A 133 -10.63 7.33 1.20
N LYS A 134 -11.61 6.42 1.18
CA LYS A 134 -13.04 6.73 1.31
C LYS A 134 -13.43 7.22 2.69
N SER A 135 -12.64 7.00 3.73
CA SER A 135 -12.93 7.49 5.09
C SER A 135 -12.83 9.01 5.24
N VAL A 136 -12.21 9.71 4.28
CA VAL A 136 -12.01 11.17 4.35
C VAL A 136 -13.33 11.93 4.52
N GLY A 137 -13.29 13.03 5.28
CA GLY A 137 -14.40 13.96 5.41
C GLY A 137 -14.65 14.81 4.16
N THR A 138 -15.73 15.59 4.17
CA THR A 138 -16.02 16.56 3.10
C THR A 138 -15.02 17.72 3.17
N ARG A 139 -14.41 18.06 2.03
CA ARG A 139 -13.36 19.08 1.86
C ARG A 139 -12.09 18.85 2.68
N GLU A 140 -11.93 17.62 3.18
CA GLU A 140 -10.73 17.20 3.91
C GLU A 140 -9.65 16.69 2.96
N THR A 141 -8.48 16.36 3.52
CA THR A 141 -7.31 15.94 2.74
C THR A 141 -6.92 14.49 2.98
N VAL A 142 -6.78 13.72 1.90
CA VAL A 142 -6.09 12.41 1.90
C VAL A 142 -4.63 12.63 1.53
N ARG A 143 -3.71 11.93 2.21
CA ARG A 143 -2.28 11.93 1.89
C ARG A 143 -1.82 10.50 1.61
N ILE A 144 -1.20 10.30 0.46
CA ILE A 144 -0.66 9.02 0.01
C ILE A 144 0.85 9.18 -0.19
N ASN A 145 1.63 8.23 0.31
CA ASN A 145 3.05 8.08 -0.01
C ASN A 145 3.26 6.69 -0.56
N THR A 146 3.85 6.62 -1.75
CA THR A 146 4.16 5.38 -2.42
C THR A 146 5.57 5.40 -3.01
N MET A 147 6.20 4.22 -3.03
CA MET A 147 7.40 3.97 -3.79
C MET A 147 7.09 3.87 -5.29
N ASP A 148 6.16 2.99 -5.63
CA ASP A 148 5.77 2.69 -7.02
C ASP A 148 4.28 2.94 -7.23
N TRP A 149 3.89 3.38 -8.42
CA TRP A 149 2.50 3.57 -8.80
C TRP A 149 2.27 3.07 -10.22
N LEU A 150 1.41 2.06 -10.37
CA LEU A 150 1.06 1.52 -11.67
C LEU A 150 -0.39 1.03 -11.65
N GLY A 151 -1.24 1.59 -12.54
CA GLY A 151 -2.65 1.21 -12.67
C GLY A 151 -2.86 -0.06 -13.50
N GLN A 152 -1.90 -0.99 -13.46
CA GLN A 152 -1.94 -2.28 -14.14
C GLN A 152 -1.07 -3.32 -13.41
N SER A 153 -1.08 -4.55 -13.91
CA SER A 153 -0.08 -5.55 -13.54
C SER A 153 1.29 -5.29 -14.20
N GLN A 154 2.33 -5.78 -13.53
CA GLN A 154 3.73 -5.69 -13.94
C GLN A 154 4.31 -7.05 -14.33
N PHE A 155 3.87 -8.14 -13.70
CA PHE A 155 4.52 -9.45 -13.83
C PHE A 155 3.64 -10.54 -14.45
N THR A 156 2.46 -10.18 -14.95
CA THR A 156 1.54 -11.13 -15.58
C THR A 156 1.76 -11.21 -17.10
N ASP A 157 1.51 -12.41 -17.67
CA ASP A 157 1.63 -12.62 -19.12
C ASP A 157 0.63 -11.77 -19.91
N GLN A 158 -0.59 -11.67 -19.42
CA GLN A 158 -1.64 -10.79 -19.94
C GLN A 158 -1.75 -9.55 -19.06
N THR A 159 -1.65 -8.35 -19.64
CA THR A 159 -1.72 -7.10 -18.90
C THR A 159 -3.12 -6.88 -18.33
N ILE A 160 -3.21 -6.68 -17.02
CA ILE A 160 -4.45 -6.39 -16.31
C ILE A 160 -4.54 -4.90 -16.09
N PHE A 161 -5.64 -4.26 -16.51
CA PHE A 161 -5.92 -2.88 -16.11
C PHE A 161 -6.52 -2.84 -14.70
N TRP A 162 -5.99 -1.99 -13.84
CA TRP A 162 -6.35 -1.91 -12.44
C TRP A 162 -6.61 -0.46 -12.01
N SER A 163 -7.89 -0.06 -12.09
CA SER A 163 -8.33 1.30 -11.76
C SER A 163 -8.67 1.53 -10.29
N SER A 164 -8.67 0.49 -9.46
CA SER A 164 -9.28 0.47 -8.12
C SER A 164 -8.94 1.69 -7.25
N LEU A 165 -7.65 1.97 -7.05
CA LEU A 165 -7.21 3.13 -6.26
C LEU A 165 -7.51 4.47 -6.95
N SER A 166 -7.32 4.56 -8.27
CA SER A 166 -7.64 5.77 -9.03
C SER A 166 -9.13 6.10 -8.97
N SER A 167 -10.00 5.10 -9.07
CA SER A 167 -11.45 5.24 -8.94
C SER A 167 -11.83 5.71 -7.53
N ALA A 168 -11.29 5.10 -6.47
CA ALA A 168 -11.56 5.53 -5.09
C ALA A 168 -11.12 6.99 -4.85
N ILE A 169 -9.99 7.41 -5.42
CA ILE A 169 -9.50 8.80 -5.35
C ILE A 169 -10.45 9.74 -6.11
N SER A 170 -10.80 9.43 -7.36
CA SER A 170 -11.72 10.24 -8.15
C SER A 170 -13.10 10.34 -7.48
N GLU A 171 -13.61 9.26 -6.89
CA GLU A 171 -14.86 9.26 -6.14
C GLU A 171 -14.85 10.26 -4.99
N VAL A 172 -13.81 10.31 -4.14
CA VAL A 172 -13.75 11.26 -3.03
C VAL A 172 -13.46 12.70 -3.48
N VAL A 173 -12.75 12.88 -4.59
CA VAL A 173 -12.58 14.20 -5.22
C VAL A 173 -13.94 14.76 -5.64
N PHE A 174 -14.79 13.94 -6.26
CA PHE A 174 -16.11 14.35 -6.75
C PHE A 174 -17.15 14.46 -5.63
N SER A 175 -17.36 13.39 -4.87
CA SER A 175 -18.45 13.30 -3.89
C SER A 175 -18.18 14.10 -2.62
N LYS A 176 -16.92 14.21 -2.22
CA LYS A 176 -16.51 14.83 -0.96
C LYS A 176 -15.74 16.12 -1.16
N HIS A 177 -15.48 16.55 -2.39
CA HIS A 177 -14.64 17.71 -2.68
C HIS A 177 -13.26 17.60 -1.99
N ALA A 178 -12.78 16.38 -1.79
CA ALA A 178 -11.55 16.13 -1.06
C ALA A 178 -10.34 16.61 -1.87
N THR A 179 -9.28 17.02 -1.14
CA THR A 179 -7.95 17.17 -1.74
C THR A 179 -7.18 15.87 -1.53
N VAL A 180 -6.76 15.20 -2.59
CA VAL A 180 -5.92 14.00 -2.50
C VAL A 180 -4.51 14.37 -2.90
N LYS A 181 -3.57 14.20 -1.98
CA LYS A 181 -2.16 14.53 -2.20
C LYS A 181 -1.32 13.27 -2.26
N ILE A 182 -0.60 13.08 -3.36
CA ILE A 182 0.14 11.86 -3.65
C ILE A 182 1.62 12.21 -3.77
N LEU A 183 2.44 11.51 -3.01
CA LEU A 183 3.89 11.61 -3.04
C LEU A 183 4.46 10.29 -3.56
N VAL A 184 5.06 10.31 -4.74
CA VAL A 184 5.58 9.12 -5.43
C VAL A 184 7.10 9.16 -5.42
N ALA A 185 7.78 8.07 -5.08
CA ALA A 185 9.24 8.05 -5.14
C ALA A 185 9.75 8.16 -6.58
N TYR A 186 10.79 8.94 -6.78
CA TYR A 186 11.54 8.99 -8.03
C TYR A 186 12.97 8.55 -7.74
N TRP A 187 13.36 7.41 -8.31
CA TRP A 187 14.57 6.67 -7.94
C TRP A 187 15.13 5.87 -9.14
N ALA A 188 16.30 5.22 -9.00
CA ALA A 188 16.97 4.56 -10.12
C ALA A 188 16.16 3.42 -10.78
N HIS A 189 15.22 2.82 -10.04
CA HIS A 189 14.38 1.71 -10.51
C HIS A 189 12.92 2.14 -10.70
N PHE A 190 12.71 3.43 -11.01
CA PHE A 190 11.38 3.97 -11.27
C PHE A 190 10.69 3.25 -12.43
N ILE A 191 9.42 2.89 -12.26
CA ILE A 191 8.64 2.21 -13.32
C ILE A 191 8.34 3.22 -14.43
N ASN A 192 8.82 2.95 -15.65
CA ASN A 192 8.74 3.88 -16.79
C ASN A 192 7.34 4.43 -17.07
N SER A 193 6.28 3.62 -16.92
CA SER A 193 4.89 4.00 -17.22
C SER A 193 4.16 4.72 -16.07
N THR A 194 4.82 4.93 -14.93
CA THR A 194 4.21 5.56 -13.75
C THR A 194 3.63 6.94 -14.09
N ASP A 195 4.34 7.73 -14.88
CA ASP A 195 3.98 9.11 -15.17
C ASP A 195 2.67 9.21 -15.98
N GLU A 196 2.45 8.29 -16.92
CA GLU A 196 1.22 8.18 -17.71
C GLU A 196 0.00 7.87 -16.82
N TYR A 197 0.14 6.94 -15.87
CA TYR A 197 -0.93 6.61 -14.94
C TYR A 197 -1.22 7.74 -13.94
N LEU A 198 -0.19 8.47 -13.51
CA LEU A 198 -0.36 9.64 -12.66
C LEU A 198 -0.99 10.81 -13.42
N LYS A 199 -0.64 11.02 -14.70
CA LYS A 199 -1.29 11.98 -15.59
C LYS A 199 -2.77 11.63 -15.81
N TYR A 200 -3.07 10.35 -16.04
CA TYR A 200 -4.45 9.86 -16.12
C TYR A 200 -5.23 10.20 -14.85
N LEU A 201 -4.68 9.92 -13.67
CA LEU A 201 -5.31 10.27 -12.40
C LEU A 201 -5.46 11.78 -12.24
N LEU A 202 -4.44 12.57 -12.58
CA LEU A 202 -4.45 14.03 -12.48
C LEU A 202 -5.54 14.66 -13.36
N TYR A 203 -5.89 14.01 -14.47
CA TYR A 203 -6.99 14.44 -15.34
C TYR A 203 -8.35 14.48 -14.62
N THR A 204 -8.49 13.81 -13.47
CA THR A 204 -9.64 13.95 -12.55
C THR A 204 -9.92 15.43 -12.22
N ASN A 205 -8.90 16.29 -12.13
CA ASN A 205 -9.09 17.72 -11.85
C ASN A 205 -9.87 18.43 -12.97
N ASN A 206 -9.56 18.09 -14.22
CA ASN A 206 -10.25 18.62 -15.39
C ASN A 206 -11.69 18.11 -15.42
N LEU A 207 -11.88 16.80 -15.17
CA LEU A 207 -13.22 16.20 -15.14
C LEU A 207 -14.09 16.79 -14.03
N CYS A 208 -13.54 16.98 -12.83
CA CYS A 208 -14.25 17.57 -11.67
C CYS A 208 -14.83 18.95 -12.02
N SER A 209 -14.04 19.79 -12.70
CA SER A 209 -14.47 21.15 -13.08
C SER A 209 -15.22 21.24 -14.42
N SER A 210 -15.39 20.13 -15.15
CA SER A 210 -15.90 20.14 -16.54
C SER A 210 -17.41 20.37 -16.68
N SER A 211 -18.20 19.95 -15.68
CA SER A 211 -19.67 20.02 -15.78
C SER A 211 -20.19 21.39 -15.32
N LYS A 212 -20.99 22.04 -16.15
CA LYS A 212 -21.72 23.27 -15.78
C LYS A 212 -22.83 23.02 -14.75
N TYR A 213 -23.30 21.78 -14.65
CA TYR A 213 -24.44 21.39 -13.80
C TYR A 213 -24.01 20.90 -12.43
N ASN A 214 -22.77 20.43 -12.29
CA ASN A 214 -22.24 19.92 -11.03
C ASN A 214 -21.20 20.88 -10.47
N LYS A 215 -21.24 21.10 -9.16
CA LYS A 215 -20.20 21.85 -8.45
C LYS A 215 -19.25 20.83 -7.83
N CYS A 216 -18.07 20.65 -8.41
CA CYS A 216 -16.99 19.89 -7.81
C CYS A 216 -15.78 20.81 -7.62
N SER A 217 -15.16 20.72 -6.44
CA SER A 217 -14.03 21.57 -6.05
C SER A 217 -12.91 20.77 -5.39
N GLY A 218 -13.00 19.44 -5.44
CA GLY A 218 -11.91 18.58 -5.03
C GLY A 218 -10.76 18.64 -6.04
N LYS A 219 -9.62 18.09 -5.66
CA LYS A 219 -8.43 18.06 -6.52
C LYS A 219 -7.46 16.97 -6.13
N VAL A 220 -6.70 16.49 -7.10
CA VAL A 220 -5.53 15.65 -6.94
C VAL A 220 -4.28 16.54 -7.09
N GLU A 221 -3.36 16.43 -6.13
CA GLU A 221 -2.03 17.05 -6.18
C GLU A 221 -0.99 15.93 -6.16
N ILE A 222 -0.09 15.90 -7.16
CA ILE A 222 0.93 14.85 -7.28
C ILE A 222 2.31 15.49 -7.22
N LYS A 223 3.21 14.89 -6.43
CA LYS A 223 4.62 15.27 -6.33
C LYS A 223 5.51 14.04 -6.38
N TYR A 224 6.71 14.23 -6.92
CA TYR A 224 7.77 13.23 -6.86
C TYR A 224 8.72 13.50 -5.68
N TYR A 225 9.13 12.45 -4.98
CA TYR A 225 10.12 12.49 -3.91
C TYR A 225 11.46 11.97 -4.42
N VAL A 226 12.44 12.85 -4.52
CA VAL A 226 13.79 12.50 -4.97
C VAL A 226 14.73 12.41 -3.76
N VAL A 227 15.37 11.26 -3.59
CA VAL A 227 16.44 11.10 -2.60
C VAL A 227 17.76 11.57 -3.24
N PRO A 228 18.59 12.41 -2.58
CA PRO A 228 19.85 12.86 -3.17
C PRO A 228 20.74 11.69 -3.61
N GLY A 229 21.32 11.77 -4.80
CA GLY A 229 22.12 10.69 -5.38
C GLY A 229 21.34 9.43 -5.74
N PHE A 230 20.02 9.53 -5.98
CA PHE A 230 19.18 8.40 -6.40
C PHE A 230 19.69 7.68 -7.65
N ASN A 231 20.36 8.40 -8.55
CA ASN A 231 20.88 7.91 -9.82
C ASN A 231 22.35 7.48 -9.75
N ASN A 232 23.02 7.65 -8.59
CA ASN A 232 24.40 7.22 -8.38
C ASN A 232 24.45 5.93 -7.56
N THR A 233 23.51 5.01 -7.83
CA THR A 233 23.37 3.71 -7.17
C THR A 233 23.70 2.59 -8.13
N GLY A 234 24.44 1.59 -7.66
CA GLY A 234 24.73 0.40 -8.45
C GLY A 234 26.01 -0.29 -8.00
N PRO A 235 26.51 -1.27 -8.77
CA PRO A 235 27.80 -1.89 -8.50
C PRO A 235 28.91 -0.84 -8.66
N ALA A 236 29.89 -0.80 -7.75
CA ALA A 236 31.01 0.14 -7.82
C ALA A 236 31.96 -0.15 -8.99
N ILE A 237 32.01 -1.41 -9.44
CA ILE A 237 32.80 -1.86 -10.59
C ILE A 237 31.90 -2.71 -11.48
N GLN A 238 31.91 -2.44 -12.79
CA GLN A 238 31.20 -3.23 -13.79
C GLN A 238 32.12 -3.46 -14.99
N GLY A 239 32.30 -4.73 -15.37
CA GLY A 239 33.19 -5.08 -16.48
C GLY A 239 34.66 -4.68 -16.26
N GLY A 240 35.12 -4.59 -15.01
CA GLY A 240 36.49 -4.18 -14.66
C GLY A 240 36.71 -2.67 -14.55
N ASN A 241 35.71 -1.85 -14.89
CA ASN A 241 35.78 -0.39 -14.81
C ASN A 241 34.96 0.15 -13.63
N SER A 242 35.43 1.25 -13.04
CA SER A 242 34.64 2.02 -12.06
C SER A 242 33.38 2.56 -12.73
N THR A 243 32.24 2.43 -12.07
CA THR A 243 30.95 2.96 -12.53
C THR A 243 30.64 4.35 -11.99
N GLU A 244 31.51 4.89 -11.13
CA GLU A 244 31.30 6.13 -10.36
C GLU A 244 30.09 6.10 -9.41
N ASN A 245 29.42 4.95 -9.26
CA ASN A 245 28.36 4.77 -8.27
C ASN A 245 28.93 4.93 -6.85
N ILE A 246 28.42 5.93 -6.14
CA ILE A 246 28.82 6.23 -4.75
C ILE A 246 27.94 5.52 -3.71
N TYR A 247 26.81 4.97 -4.13
CA TYR A 247 25.88 4.25 -3.26
C TYR A 247 25.64 2.83 -3.77
N PRO A 248 25.44 1.84 -2.88
CA PRO A 248 24.99 0.52 -3.29
C PRO A 248 23.62 0.58 -3.97
N ASP A 249 23.36 -0.43 -4.79
CA ASP A 249 22.09 -0.54 -5.49
C ASP A 249 20.88 -0.57 -4.52
N PHE A 250 19.73 -0.07 -4.97
CA PHE A 250 18.47 0.00 -4.21
C PHE A 250 18.49 0.85 -2.91
N THR A 251 19.58 1.57 -2.61
CA THR A 251 19.70 2.25 -1.30
C THR A 251 19.12 3.67 -1.24
N ARG A 252 18.80 4.30 -2.38
CA ARG A 252 18.42 5.72 -2.47
C ARG A 252 16.99 5.91 -2.95
N VAL A 253 16.04 5.51 -2.12
CA VAL A 253 14.60 5.54 -2.42
C VAL A 253 13.76 5.99 -1.22
N ASN A 254 12.63 6.65 -1.50
CA ASN A 254 11.53 6.83 -0.56
C ASN A 254 10.61 5.61 -0.63
N HIS A 255 10.70 4.74 0.36
CA HIS A 255 10.05 3.44 0.41
C HIS A 255 8.76 3.48 1.24
N GLY A 256 7.97 4.55 1.09
CA GLY A 256 6.67 4.66 1.76
C GLY A 256 5.61 3.80 1.07
N LYS A 257 4.73 3.18 1.85
CA LYS A 257 3.44 2.63 1.38
C LYS A 257 2.39 2.93 2.44
N TYR A 258 1.84 4.14 2.41
CA TYR A 258 0.79 4.51 3.36
C TYR A 258 -0.22 5.49 2.78
N VAL A 259 -1.42 5.45 3.35
CA VAL A 259 -2.48 6.43 3.15
C VAL A 259 -3.04 6.88 4.50
N VAL A 260 -3.32 8.18 4.60
CA VAL A 260 -3.93 8.76 5.79
C VAL A 260 -4.99 9.78 5.39
N SER A 261 -6.18 9.63 5.98
CA SER A 261 -7.27 10.61 5.94
C SER A 261 -7.29 11.41 7.25
N ASN A 262 -8.27 12.29 7.44
CA ASN A 262 -8.47 13.00 8.70
C ASN A 262 -8.88 12.09 9.87
N VAL A 263 -9.26 10.82 9.62
CA VAL A 263 -9.78 9.91 10.65
C VAL A 263 -9.11 8.54 10.69
N ARG A 264 -8.43 8.11 9.62
CA ARG A 264 -7.90 6.75 9.48
C ARG A 264 -6.52 6.77 8.84
N ALA A 265 -5.59 6.01 9.42
CA ALA A 265 -4.28 5.75 8.85
C ALA A 265 -4.16 4.28 8.44
N HIS A 266 -3.42 4.03 7.37
CA HIS A 266 -3.11 2.70 6.84
C HIS A 266 -1.66 2.69 6.36
N ILE A 267 -0.85 1.81 6.93
CA ILE A 267 0.57 1.68 6.62
C ILE A 267 0.84 0.21 6.30
N GLY A 268 1.45 -0.05 5.16
CA GLY A 268 1.57 -1.39 4.59
C GLY A 268 2.90 -1.68 3.93
N THR A 269 2.95 -2.85 3.31
CA THR A 269 4.12 -3.34 2.57
C THR A 269 3.90 -3.36 1.06
N SER A 270 2.64 -3.35 0.63
CA SER A 270 2.23 -3.49 -0.78
C SER A 270 2.55 -2.23 -1.58
N ASN A 271 3.34 -2.36 -2.64
CA ASN A 271 3.50 -1.29 -3.63
C ASN A 271 2.18 -1.06 -4.37
N LEU A 272 1.94 0.15 -4.89
CA LEU A 272 0.66 0.50 -5.52
C LEU A 272 0.62 0.03 -6.97
N VAL A 273 0.66 -1.29 -7.13
CA VAL A 273 0.69 -2.04 -8.39
C VAL A 273 -0.16 -3.30 -8.19
N TRP A 274 -0.94 -3.72 -9.19
CA TRP A 274 -1.92 -4.82 -9.06
C TRP A 274 -1.32 -6.09 -8.44
N ASP A 275 -0.10 -6.48 -8.84
CA ASP A 275 0.56 -7.70 -8.38
C ASP A 275 0.73 -7.74 -6.86
N TYR A 276 0.97 -6.60 -6.22
CA TYR A 276 1.16 -6.53 -4.76
C TYR A 276 -0.13 -6.68 -3.96
N PHE A 277 -1.28 -6.57 -4.62
CA PHE A 277 -2.59 -6.81 -4.00
C PHE A 277 -3.13 -8.21 -4.32
N TYR A 278 -2.68 -8.86 -5.38
CA TYR A 278 -3.30 -10.07 -5.93
C TYR A 278 -2.37 -11.26 -6.15
N VAL A 279 -1.05 -11.07 -6.00
CA VAL A 279 -0.04 -12.11 -6.25
C VAL A 279 1.02 -12.12 -5.14
N THR A 280 1.54 -10.97 -4.74
CA THR A 280 2.60 -10.86 -3.74
C THR A 280 2.04 -10.79 -2.33
N ALA A 281 2.67 -11.52 -1.42
CA ALA A 281 2.36 -11.49 0.00
C ALA A 281 2.58 -10.09 0.60
N GLY A 282 1.57 -9.54 1.27
CA GLY A 282 1.62 -8.22 1.90
C GLY A 282 0.83 -8.20 3.21
N VAL A 283 1.27 -7.35 4.14
CA VAL A 283 0.58 -7.11 5.41
C VAL A 283 0.58 -5.63 5.71
N SER A 284 -0.55 -5.15 6.21
CA SER A 284 -0.71 -3.76 6.62
C SER A 284 -1.41 -3.66 7.95
N PHE A 285 -1.13 -2.55 8.62
CA PHE A 285 -1.81 -2.15 9.83
C PHE A 285 -2.54 -0.84 9.57
N GLY A 286 -3.79 -0.77 10.01
CA GLY A 286 -4.50 0.50 10.05
C GLY A 286 -5.22 0.75 11.35
N THR A 287 -5.49 2.02 11.59
CA THR A 287 -5.94 2.50 12.89
C THR A 287 -6.75 3.78 12.76
N TYR A 288 -7.68 3.93 13.70
CA TYR A 288 -8.41 5.17 13.97
C TYR A 288 -7.79 5.95 15.14
N ASN A 289 -6.64 5.50 15.67
CA ASN A 289 -5.94 6.20 16.74
C ASN A 289 -5.51 7.60 16.27
N THR A 290 -6.13 8.62 16.86
CA THR A 290 -5.95 10.02 16.48
C THR A 290 -4.51 10.51 16.56
N ALA A 291 -3.71 9.96 17.49
CA ALA A 291 -2.30 10.32 17.61
C ALA A 291 -1.47 9.74 16.45
N VAL A 292 -1.72 8.48 16.05
CA VAL A 292 -1.07 7.87 14.87
C VAL A 292 -1.51 8.58 13.59
N VAL A 293 -2.81 8.87 13.45
CA VAL A 293 -3.35 9.65 12.33
C VAL A 293 -2.70 11.03 12.26
N GLY A 294 -2.56 11.71 13.39
CA GLY A 294 -1.89 13.01 13.49
C GLY A 294 -0.42 12.96 13.07
N GLN A 295 0.33 11.97 13.55
CA GLN A 295 1.75 11.79 13.19
C GLN A 295 1.93 11.46 11.70
N ALA A 296 1.14 10.53 11.15
CA ALA A 296 1.18 10.20 9.72
C ALA A 296 0.79 11.40 8.84
N THR A 297 -0.20 12.19 9.29
CA THR A 297 -0.61 13.43 8.63
C THR A 297 0.50 14.48 8.63
N LEU A 298 1.16 14.67 9.78
CA LEU A 298 2.28 15.60 9.91
C LEU A 298 3.46 15.17 9.04
N TYR A 299 3.84 13.89 9.10
CA TYR A 299 4.91 13.31 8.28
C TYR A 299 4.64 13.51 6.79
N GLY A 300 3.43 13.20 6.31
CA GLY A 300 3.06 13.40 4.91
C GLY A 300 3.08 14.86 4.48
N THR A 301 2.65 15.77 5.37
CA THR A 301 2.67 17.21 5.10
C THR A 301 4.10 17.73 5.01
N ILE A 302 4.97 17.39 5.97
CA ILE A 302 6.39 17.78 5.96
C ILE A 302 7.08 17.22 4.72
N SER A 303 6.86 15.94 4.41
CA SER A 303 7.49 15.28 3.26
C SER A 303 7.13 15.97 1.94
N MET A 304 5.89 16.46 1.79
CA MET A 304 5.47 17.21 0.61
C MET A 304 5.93 18.68 0.59
N LEU A 305 6.15 19.31 1.75
CA LEU A 305 6.72 20.65 1.82
C LEU A 305 8.22 20.63 1.46
N GLN A 306 8.92 19.56 1.83
CA GLN A 306 10.32 19.35 1.50
C GLN A 306 10.57 19.04 0.02
N GLN A 307 9.52 18.84 -0.80
CA GLN A 307 9.65 18.50 -2.21
C GLN A 307 9.00 19.57 -3.09
N GLY A 308 9.72 20.01 -4.13
CA GLY A 308 9.22 20.97 -5.12
C GLY A 308 8.03 20.44 -5.93
N LEU A 309 7.25 21.35 -6.53
CA LEU A 309 6.31 20.99 -7.61
C LEU A 309 7.11 20.63 -8.86
N VAL A 310 6.70 19.58 -9.59
CA VAL A 310 7.16 19.37 -10.96
C VAL A 310 6.10 19.94 -11.90
N LEU A 311 6.34 21.14 -12.41
CA LEU A 311 5.66 21.67 -13.60
C LEU A 311 6.76 21.90 -14.63
N GLY A 312 6.96 20.93 -15.54
CA GLY A 312 7.87 21.04 -16.68
C GLY A 312 9.36 21.10 -16.32
N HIS A 313 10.06 19.97 -16.52
CA HIS A 313 11.52 19.83 -16.71
C HIS A 313 12.52 20.58 -15.80
N THR A 314 12.09 21.24 -14.71
CA THR A 314 13.02 21.85 -13.74
C THR A 314 12.51 21.63 -12.33
N THR A 315 13.23 20.81 -11.56
CA THR A 315 13.06 20.65 -10.11
C THR A 315 13.97 21.64 -9.39
N LEU A 316 13.41 22.50 -8.53
CA LEU A 316 14.16 23.25 -7.51
C LEU A 316 14.26 22.39 -6.25
N PRO A 317 15.45 21.92 -5.82
CA PRO A 317 15.58 21.11 -4.62
C PRO A 317 15.60 21.99 -3.36
N LEU A 318 14.80 21.62 -2.35
CA LEU A 318 14.91 22.12 -0.98
C LEU A 318 15.47 20.98 -0.11
N TYR A 319 16.64 21.18 0.51
CA TYR A 319 17.34 20.16 1.30
C TYR A 319 17.08 20.30 2.79
N LEU A 320 16.72 19.22 3.49
CA LEU A 320 16.79 19.12 4.94
C LEU A 320 17.10 17.68 5.39
N ASN A 321 18.11 17.56 6.25
CA ASN A 321 18.71 16.33 6.74
C ASN A 321 17.94 15.81 7.96
N LEU A 322 17.42 14.59 7.92
CA LEU A 322 16.77 13.92 9.05
C LEU A 322 17.37 12.51 9.19
N GLY A 323 17.86 12.23 10.41
CA GLY A 323 18.79 11.16 10.76
C GLY A 323 18.30 9.72 10.63
N LYS A 324 19.27 8.81 10.84
CA LYS A 324 19.24 7.35 10.62
C LYS A 324 18.49 6.61 11.74
N TYR A 325 17.73 5.58 11.38
CA TYR A 325 17.46 4.41 12.23
C TYR A 325 17.59 3.11 11.40
N LEU A 326 18.13 2.07 12.03
CA LEU A 326 18.39 0.69 11.57
C LEU A 326 17.61 -0.25 12.50
N MET A 327 17.20 -1.45 12.06
CA MET A 327 16.32 -2.29 12.88
C MET A 327 16.58 -3.81 12.83
N LEU A 328 16.37 -4.43 14.00
CA LEU A 328 16.51 -5.83 14.38
C LEU A 328 15.13 -6.45 14.66
N ILE A 329 14.96 -7.76 14.43
CA ILE A 329 13.81 -8.55 14.91
C ILE A 329 14.27 -9.43 16.08
N GLY A 330 13.55 -9.36 17.20
CA GLY A 330 13.69 -10.25 18.37
C GLY A 330 12.31 -10.54 18.96
N THR A 331 12.19 -11.66 19.67
CA THR A 331 10.95 -12.31 20.17
C THR A 331 9.99 -11.48 21.04
N ARG A 332 10.23 -10.17 21.22
CA ARG A 332 9.36 -9.22 21.94
C ARG A 332 9.03 -7.94 21.16
N HIS A 333 9.51 -7.80 19.93
CA HIS A 333 9.55 -6.55 19.18
C HIS A 333 9.00 -6.80 17.76
N MET A 334 7.98 -6.06 17.32
CA MET A 334 7.43 -6.20 15.96
C MET A 334 7.84 -5.03 15.08
N LEU A 335 8.58 -5.33 14.02
CA LEU A 335 8.88 -4.43 12.94
C LEU A 335 8.30 -4.95 11.63
N PHE A 336 7.60 -4.08 10.90
CA PHE A 336 7.34 -4.28 9.48
C PHE A 336 8.49 -3.71 8.65
N LEU A 337 9.51 -4.53 8.35
CA LEU A 337 10.46 -4.27 7.27
C LEU A 337 10.66 -5.58 6.50
N PHE A 338 10.06 -5.65 5.31
CA PHE A 338 10.46 -6.64 4.33
C PHE A 338 11.52 -5.98 3.46
N LYS A 339 12.76 -6.39 3.69
CA LYS A 339 13.85 -6.16 2.75
C LYS A 339 13.62 -7.13 1.60
N SER A 340 13.30 -6.63 0.41
CA SER A 340 13.39 -7.42 -0.83
C SER A 340 14.85 -7.69 -1.15
#